data_AF-A0A452SG43-F1
#
_entry.id   AF-A0A452SG43-F1
#
_cell.length_a   1.000
_cell.length_b   1.000
_cell.length_c   1.000
_cell.angle_alpha   90.00
_cell.angle_beta   90.00
_cell.angle_gamma   90.00
#
_symmetry.space_group_name_H-M   'P 1'
#
loop_
_entity.id
_entity.type
_entity.pdbx_description
1 polymer ?
#
loop_
_entity_poly.entity_id
_entity_poly.type
_entity_poly.pdbx_seq_one_letter_code
_entity_poly.pdbx_strand_id
1 'polypeptide(L)'
;MSILKIHAREIFDSRGNPTVEVDLYTSKGLFRAAVPSGASTGIYEALELRDNDKTRYMGKGVSKAVEHINKTIAPALISKKVNVVEQEKIDRLMIEMDGTENKSKFGANAILGVSLAICKAGAVEKGVPLYRHIADLAGNAEVILPVPAFNVINGGSHAGNKLAMQEFMILPVGAASFREAMRIGAEVYHNLKNVIKEKYGKDATNVGDEGGFATPSGKPATLTRWSLAWTWPLLSSSGRASTTWTSSPPTTPAGTSRRTSWPACTSPSSRTTQVSARWPRAGGRPGSVIRVRRASSSRGEPQL
;
A
#
# COMPACT_ATOMS: atom_id res chain seq x y z
N MET A 1 -21.89 3.75 -22.48
CA MET A 1 -21.17 4.30 -23.65
C MET A 1 -20.02 3.39 -24.09
N SER A 2 -19.77 3.32 -25.40
CA SER A 2 -18.72 2.49 -26.01
C SER A 2 -17.33 3.15 -25.98
N ILE A 3 -16.30 2.31 -25.93
CA ILE A 3 -14.90 2.70 -26.04
C ILE A 3 -14.59 3.13 -27.48
N LEU A 4 -13.94 4.28 -27.67
CA LEU A 4 -13.56 4.80 -29.00
C LEU A 4 -12.11 4.47 -29.37
N LYS A 5 -11.20 4.57 -28.40
CA LYS A 5 -9.77 4.30 -28.58
C LYS A 5 -9.15 3.89 -27.26
N ILE A 6 -8.20 2.98 -27.30
CA ILE A 6 -7.28 2.69 -26.19
C ILE A 6 -5.87 2.83 -26.75
N HIS A 7 -4.98 3.44 -25.98
CA HIS A 7 -3.58 3.57 -26.32
C HIS A 7 -2.72 3.44 -25.07
N ALA A 8 -1.71 2.59 -25.13
CA ALA A 8 -0.74 2.39 -24.07
C ALA A 8 0.64 2.93 -24.46
N ARG A 9 1.40 3.35 -23.44
CA ARG A 9 2.78 3.81 -23.54
C ARG A 9 3.61 3.35 -22.33
N GLU A 10 4.93 3.39 -22.50
CA GLU A 10 5.90 3.19 -21.44
C GLU A 10 6.19 4.55 -20.75
N ILE A 11 6.09 4.58 -19.42
CA ILE A 11 6.48 5.71 -18.56
C ILE A 11 7.40 5.22 -17.44
N PHE A 12 7.83 6.08 -16.51
CA PHE A 12 8.69 5.70 -15.38
C PHE A 12 7.97 5.77 -14.03
N ASP A 13 8.21 4.77 -13.18
CA ASP A 13 7.72 4.72 -11.80
C ASP A 13 8.59 5.57 -10.84
N SER A 14 8.23 5.60 -9.54
CA SER A 14 8.95 6.37 -8.52
C SER A 14 10.41 5.92 -8.29
N ARG A 15 10.81 4.76 -8.80
CA ARG A 15 12.16 4.19 -8.71
C ARG A 15 12.92 4.30 -10.03
N GLY A 16 12.35 4.97 -11.03
CA GLY A 16 12.94 5.12 -12.35
C GLY A 16 12.91 3.85 -13.19
N ASN A 17 12.06 2.86 -12.87
CA ASN A 17 11.87 1.70 -13.74
C ASN A 17 10.70 1.95 -14.70
N PRO A 18 10.73 1.38 -15.92
CA PRO A 18 9.61 1.45 -16.84
C PRO A 18 8.32 0.87 -16.24
N THR A 19 7.16 1.44 -16.57
CA THR A 19 5.84 0.88 -16.29
C THR A 19 4.82 1.30 -17.35
N VAL A 20 3.65 0.64 -17.35
CA VAL A 20 2.59 0.82 -18.34
C VAL A 20 1.67 1.97 -17.93
N GLU A 21 1.38 2.87 -18.87
CA GLU A 21 0.30 3.85 -18.79
C GLU A 21 -0.68 3.65 -19.94
N VAL A 22 -1.98 3.72 -19.65
CA VAL A 22 -3.07 3.53 -20.61
C VAL A 22 -3.95 4.77 -20.65
N ASP A 23 -4.21 5.26 -21.86
CA ASP A 23 -5.25 6.22 -22.18
C ASP A 23 -6.43 5.51 -22.84
N LEU A 24 -7.62 5.72 -22.30
CA LEU A 24 -8.89 5.28 -22.88
C LEU A 24 -9.72 6.50 -23.26
N TYR A 25 -10.28 6.49 -24.47
CA TYR A 25 -11.11 7.56 -25.00
C TYR A 25 -12.56 7.10 -25.12
N THR A 26 -13.48 7.92 -24.62
CA THR A 26 -14.92 7.82 -24.91
C THR A 26 -15.41 9.17 -25.44
N SER A 27 -16.69 9.30 -25.77
CA SER A 27 -17.25 10.62 -26.13
C SER A 27 -17.22 11.63 -24.99
N LYS A 28 -16.97 11.19 -23.74
CA LYS A 28 -16.82 12.06 -22.55
C LYS A 28 -15.38 12.55 -22.33
N GLY A 29 -14.40 12.05 -23.09
CA GLY A 29 -13.01 12.51 -23.02
C GLY A 29 -12.00 11.38 -22.84
N LEU A 30 -10.83 11.75 -22.30
CA LEU A 30 -9.67 10.89 -22.08
C LEU A 30 -9.58 10.47 -20.61
N PHE A 31 -9.41 9.18 -20.37
CA PHE A 31 -9.24 8.57 -19.05
C PHE A 31 -7.90 7.85 -18.98
N ARG A 32 -7.04 8.26 -18.05
CA ARG A 32 -5.67 7.78 -17.96
C ARG A 32 -5.43 6.96 -16.70
N ALA A 33 -4.73 5.85 -16.79
CA ALA A 33 -4.27 5.07 -15.65
C ALA A 33 -2.83 4.57 -15.85
N ALA A 34 -2.02 4.69 -14.80
CA ALA A 34 -0.68 4.14 -14.74
C ALA A 34 -0.66 2.98 -13.73
N VAL A 35 0.17 1.98 -13.99
CA VAL A 35 0.24 0.77 -13.18
C VAL A 35 1.47 0.82 -12.26
N PRO A 36 1.34 0.53 -10.95
CA PRO A 36 2.50 0.46 -10.06
C PRO A 36 3.33 -0.79 -10.36
N SER A 37 4.64 -0.73 -10.09
CA SER A 37 5.52 -1.90 -10.15
C SER A 37 5.60 -2.57 -8.78
N GLY A 38 5.53 -3.91 -8.77
CA GLY A 38 5.85 -4.70 -7.57
C GLY A 38 7.36 -4.75 -7.35
N ALA A 39 7.80 -4.81 -6.08
CA ALA A 39 9.19 -5.15 -5.72
C ALA A 39 9.32 -6.58 -5.19
N SER A 40 8.24 -7.11 -4.62
CA SER A 40 8.16 -8.43 -4.02
C SER A 40 7.28 -9.30 -4.89
N THR A 41 7.89 -10.25 -5.61
CA THR A 41 7.16 -11.18 -6.47
C THR A 41 6.79 -12.42 -5.66
N GLY A 42 5.55 -12.54 -5.23
CA GLY A 42 5.03 -13.77 -4.64
C GLY A 42 4.79 -14.84 -5.71
N ILE A 43 5.05 -16.12 -5.41
CA ILE A 43 4.85 -17.23 -6.36
C ILE A 43 3.38 -17.44 -6.77
N TYR A 44 2.44 -16.87 -6.01
CA TYR A 44 1.00 -16.96 -6.25
C TYR A 44 0.41 -15.69 -6.84
N GLU A 45 1.23 -14.68 -7.15
CA GLU A 45 0.75 -13.40 -7.66
C GLU A 45 0.52 -13.45 -9.17
N ALA A 46 -0.38 -12.58 -9.65
CA ALA A 46 -0.50 -12.33 -11.07
C ALA A 46 0.81 -11.72 -11.60
N LEU A 47 1.28 -12.19 -12.74
CA LEU A 47 2.64 -11.88 -13.20
C LEU A 47 2.67 -10.59 -14.01
N GLU A 48 3.49 -9.65 -13.57
CA GLU A 48 3.89 -8.51 -14.38
C GLU A 48 4.70 -8.99 -15.60
N LEU A 49 4.33 -8.55 -16.80
CA LEU A 49 5.11 -8.86 -18.00
C LEU A 49 6.21 -7.80 -18.21
N ARG A 50 7.45 -8.28 -18.15
CA ARG A 50 8.68 -7.52 -18.44
C ARG A 50 9.35 -8.02 -19.73
N ASP A 51 10.07 -7.14 -20.40
CA ASP A 51 10.72 -7.43 -21.68
C ASP A 51 11.84 -8.47 -21.51
N ASN A 52 12.54 -8.45 -20.36
CA ASN A 52 13.74 -9.23 -20.04
C ASN A 52 14.92 -9.03 -21.00
N ASP A 53 14.89 -7.93 -21.77
CA ASP A 53 16.00 -7.48 -22.59
C ASP A 53 17.05 -6.76 -21.73
N LYS A 54 18.16 -7.46 -21.42
CA LYS A 54 19.24 -6.91 -20.57
C LYS A 54 19.89 -5.65 -21.16
N THR A 55 19.74 -5.39 -22.46
CA THR A 55 20.30 -4.19 -23.11
C THR A 55 19.43 -2.94 -22.89
N ARG A 56 18.16 -3.10 -22.50
CA ARG A 56 17.23 -2.00 -22.21
C ARG A 56 16.74 -2.04 -20.77
N TYR A 57 16.98 -0.94 -20.03
CA TYR A 57 16.49 -0.75 -18.66
C TYR A 57 16.78 -1.95 -17.74
N MET A 58 17.94 -2.60 -17.89
CA MET A 58 18.34 -3.76 -17.10
C MET A 58 17.33 -4.93 -17.15
N GLY A 59 16.65 -5.13 -18.28
CA GLY A 59 15.62 -6.16 -18.45
C GLY A 59 14.21 -5.75 -18.02
N LYS A 60 14.04 -4.54 -17.49
CA LYS A 60 12.77 -4.08 -16.89
C LYS A 60 11.86 -3.30 -17.85
N GLY A 61 12.15 -3.26 -19.15
CA GLY A 61 11.23 -2.68 -20.14
C GLY A 61 9.85 -3.32 -20.10
N VAL A 62 8.82 -2.60 -20.56
CA VAL A 62 7.43 -3.08 -20.63
C VAL A 62 6.85 -2.96 -22.04
N SER A 63 7.70 -2.91 -23.07
CA SER A 63 7.27 -2.75 -24.46
C SER A 63 6.34 -3.87 -24.94
N LYS A 64 6.56 -5.12 -24.48
CA LYS A 64 5.67 -6.26 -24.78
C LYS A 64 4.27 -6.06 -24.21
N ALA A 65 4.16 -5.61 -22.95
CA ALA A 65 2.86 -5.33 -22.31
C ALA A 65 2.12 -4.19 -23.04
N VAL A 66 2.85 -3.12 -23.40
CA VAL A 66 2.32 -2.01 -24.20
C VAL A 66 1.82 -2.49 -25.57
N GLU A 67 2.57 -3.38 -26.22
CA GLU A 67 2.19 -3.98 -27.50
C GLU A 67 0.92 -4.83 -27.38
N HIS A 68 0.80 -5.69 -26.37
CA HIS A 68 -0.42 -6.46 -26.12
C HIS A 68 -1.65 -5.57 -25.95
N ILE A 69 -1.52 -4.45 -25.22
CA ILE A 69 -2.63 -3.50 -25.10
C ILE A 69 -2.99 -2.90 -26.46
N ASN A 70 -2.00 -2.35 -27.17
CA ASN A 70 -2.24 -1.60 -28.40
C ASN A 70 -2.71 -2.49 -29.57
N LYS A 71 -2.17 -3.71 -29.70
CA LYS A 71 -2.42 -4.59 -30.86
C LYS A 71 -3.46 -5.68 -30.61
N THR A 72 -3.72 -6.05 -29.35
CA THR A 72 -4.62 -7.18 -29.02
C THR A 72 -5.82 -6.73 -28.20
N ILE A 73 -5.60 -6.14 -27.01
CA ILE A 73 -6.69 -5.81 -26.08
C ILE A 73 -7.54 -4.66 -26.66
N ALA A 74 -6.90 -3.58 -27.13
CA ALA A 74 -7.60 -2.41 -27.63
C ALA A 74 -8.55 -2.73 -28.81
N PRO A 75 -8.12 -3.40 -29.89
CA PRO A 75 -9.03 -3.77 -30.99
C PRO A 75 -10.16 -4.71 -30.54
N ALA A 76 -9.88 -5.64 -29.62
CA ALA A 76 -10.89 -6.60 -29.14
C ALA A 76 -11.98 -5.92 -28.30
N LEU A 77 -11.62 -5.01 -27.40
CA LEU A 77 -12.60 -4.30 -26.58
C LEU A 77 -13.44 -3.31 -27.40
N ILE A 78 -12.83 -2.61 -28.36
CA ILE A 78 -13.52 -1.69 -29.25
C ILE A 78 -14.52 -2.45 -30.15
N SER A 79 -14.10 -3.59 -30.73
CA SER A 79 -14.97 -4.38 -31.62
C SER A 79 -16.18 -4.98 -30.91
N LYS A 80 -16.04 -5.37 -29.63
CA LYS A 80 -17.15 -5.89 -28.81
C LYS A 80 -18.14 -4.82 -28.35
N LYS A 81 -17.84 -3.53 -28.55
CA LYS A 81 -18.71 -2.38 -28.18
C LYS A 81 -19.23 -2.45 -26.73
N VAL A 82 -18.41 -2.94 -25.82
CA VAL A 82 -18.73 -3.05 -24.39
C VAL A 82 -18.97 -1.68 -23.76
N ASN A 83 -19.86 -1.62 -22.77
CA ASN A 83 -20.12 -0.38 -22.06
C ASN A 83 -19.14 -0.25 -20.87
N VAL A 84 -18.47 0.90 -20.76
CA VAL A 84 -17.46 1.17 -19.70
C VAL A 84 -18.00 1.05 -18.26
N VAL A 85 -19.31 1.05 -18.05
CA VAL A 85 -19.91 0.79 -16.72
C VAL A 85 -19.97 -0.69 -16.35
N GLU A 86 -19.79 -1.60 -17.30
CA GLU A 86 -19.82 -3.06 -17.12
C GLU A 86 -18.44 -3.61 -16.69
N GLN A 87 -17.84 -3.04 -15.64
CA GLN A 87 -16.46 -3.33 -15.21
C GLN A 87 -16.16 -4.84 -15.14
N GLU A 88 -16.97 -5.61 -14.42
CA GLU A 88 -16.77 -7.06 -14.22
C GLU A 88 -16.80 -7.85 -15.53
N LYS A 89 -17.64 -7.43 -16.48
CA LYS A 89 -17.74 -8.07 -17.80
C LYS A 89 -16.49 -7.80 -18.64
N ILE A 90 -15.97 -6.58 -18.61
CA ILE A 90 -14.78 -6.22 -19.38
C ILE A 90 -13.52 -6.85 -18.77
N ASP A 91 -13.42 -6.86 -17.45
CA ASP A 91 -12.31 -7.52 -16.75
C ASP A 91 -12.30 -9.03 -17.02
N ARG A 92 -13.46 -9.70 -16.93
CA ARG A 92 -13.59 -11.13 -17.29
C ARG A 92 -13.16 -11.39 -18.73
N LEU A 93 -13.62 -10.56 -19.66
CA LEU A 93 -13.24 -10.69 -21.06
C LEU A 93 -11.72 -10.60 -21.26
N MET A 94 -11.02 -9.67 -20.60
CA MET A 94 -9.56 -9.57 -20.70
C MET A 94 -8.86 -10.78 -20.07
N ILE A 95 -9.36 -11.27 -18.94
CA ILE A 95 -8.84 -12.47 -18.26
C ILE A 95 -9.03 -13.72 -19.14
N GLU A 96 -10.20 -13.88 -19.76
CA GLU A 96 -10.50 -14.99 -20.67
C GLU A 96 -9.65 -14.93 -21.95
N MET A 97 -9.42 -13.72 -22.50
CA MET A 97 -8.55 -13.53 -23.67
C MET A 97 -7.07 -13.83 -23.37
N ASP A 98 -6.63 -13.53 -22.15
CA ASP A 98 -5.31 -13.95 -21.67
C ASP A 98 -5.24 -15.48 -21.57
N GLY A 99 -6.25 -16.08 -20.92
CA GLY A 99 -6.42 -17.53 -20.85
C GLY A 99 -5.46 -18.24 -19.90
N THR A 100 -4.65 -17.52 -19.13
CA THR A 100 -3.76 -18.09 -18.11
C THR A 100 -4.23 -17.74 -16.70
N GLU A 101 -3.98 -18.62 -15.73
CA GLU A 101 -4.39 -18.43 -14.34
C GLU A 101 -3.78 -17.17 -13.70
N ASN A 102 -2.52 -16.90 -14.03
CA ASN A 102 -1.72 -15.82 -13.46
C ASN A 102 -1.55 -14.60 -14.39
N LYS A 103 -2.32 -14.51 -15.49
CA LYS A 103 -2.28 -13.39 -16.45
C LYS A 103 -0.91 -13.23 -17.15
N SER A 104 -0.18 -14.33 -17.32
CA SER A 104 1.21 -14.33 -17.82
C SER A 104 1.32 -14.09 -19.32
N LYS A 105 0.25 -14.26 -20.11
CA LYS A 105 0.28 -14.05 -21.56
C LYS A 105 0.32 -12.57 -21.93
N PHE A 106 -0.59 -11.76 -21.39
CA PHE A 106 -0.62 -10.32 -21.61
C PHE A 106 0.18 -9.55 -20.56
N GLY A 107 0.31 -10.12 -19.36
CA GLY A 107 0.82 -9.45 -18.18
C GLY A 107 -0.30 -8.83 -17.35
N ALA A 108 -0.22 -9.02 -16.03
CA ALA A 108 -1.12 -8.40 -15.08
C ALA A 108 -1.08 -6.86 -15.18
N ASN A 109 0.08 -6.29 -15.48
CA ASN A 109 0.26 -4.86 -15.73
C ASN A 109 -0.50 -4.38 -16.97
N ALA A 110 -0.57 -5.16 -18.05
CA ALA A 110 -1.36 -4.80 -19.22
C ALA A 110 -2.86 -4.74 -18.90
N ILE A 111 -3.37 -5.82 -18.30
CA ILE A 111 -4.80 -5.96 -17.97
C ILE A 111 -5.23 -4.89 -16.94
N LEU A 112 -4.43 -4.70 -15.89
CA LEU A 112 -4.76 -3.74 -14.84
C LEU A 112 -4.77 -2.30 -15.35
N GLY A 113 -3.84 -1.93 -16.25
CA GLY A 113 -3.81 -0.59 -16.83
C GLY A 113 -5.09 -0.24 -17.58
N VAL A 114 -5.57 -1.17 -18.42
CA VAL A 114 -6.84 -1.02 -19.15
C VAL A 114 -8.03 -1.04 -18.18
N SER A 115 -8.06 -1.96 -17.23
CA SER A 115 -9.12 -2.09 -16.21
C SER A 115 -9.32 -0.79 -15.41
N LEU A 116 -8.23 -0.16 -14.95
CA LEU A 116 -8.28 1.10 -14.21
C LEU A 116 -8.74 2.27 -15.08
N ALA A 117 -8.32 2.34 -16.34
CA ALA A 117 -8.76 3.38 -17.27
C ALA A 117 -10.27 3.26 -17.57
N ILE A 118 -10.77 2.02 -17.72
CA ILE A 118 -12.20 1.73 -17.85
C ILE A 118 -12.96 2.18 -16.60
N CYS A 119 -12.47 1.84 -15.40
CA CYS A 119 -13.13 2.22 -14.15
C CYS A 119 -13.29 3.75 -14.02
N LYS A 120 -12.25 4.51 -14.40
CA LYS A 120 -12.32 5.98 -14.47
C LYS A 120 -13.35 6.48 -15.47
N ALA A 121 -13.41 5.86 -16.65
CA ALA A 121 -14.42 6.18 -17.66
C ALA A 121 -15.85 5.85 -17.18
N GLY A 122 -16.04 4.71 -16.51
CA GLY A 122 -17.30 4.27 -15.93
C GLY A 122 -17.82 5.22 -14.86
N ALA A 123 -16.94 5.81 -14.05
CA ALA A 123 -17.31 6.82 -13.07
C ALA A 123 -17.89 8.09 -13.72
N VAL A 124 -17.21 8.61 -14.75
CA VAL A 124 -17.66 9.81 -15.49
C VAL A 124 -18.90 9.53 -16.32
N GLU A 125 -19.04 8.33 -16.89
CA GLU A 125 -20.25 7.89 -17.57
C GLU A 125 -21.47 7.90 -16.64
N LYS A 126 -21.29 7.48 -15.37
CA LYS A 126 -22.33 7.54 -14.34
C LYS A 126 -22.51 8.93 -13.71
N GLY A 127 -21.66 9.90 -14.03
CA GLY A 127 -21.70 11.24 -13.44
C GLY A 127 -21.32 11.29 -11.95
N VAL A 128 -20.53 10.34 -11.46
CA VAL A 128 -20.12 10.25 -10.04
C VAL A 128 -18.60 10.30 -9.88
N PRO A 129 -18.07 10.73 -8.72
CA PRO A 129 -16.65 10.61 -8.41
C PRO A 129 -16.18 9.16 -8.43
N LEU A 130 -14.90 8.93 -8.76
CA LEU A 130 -14.31 7.59 -8.87
C LEU A 130 -14.50 6.74 -7.61
N TYR A 131 -14.30 7.30 -6.41
CA TYR A 131 -14.47 6.56 -5.15
C TYR A 131 -15.91 6.04 -4.98
N ARG A 132 -16.91 6.80 -5.44
CA ARG A 132 -18.32 6.43 -5.37
C ARG A 132 -18.61 5.32 -6.38
N HIS A 133 -18.08 5.43 -7.60
CA HIS A 133 -18.20 4.39 -8.61
C HIS A 133 -17.61 3.05 -8.13
N ILE A 134 -16.43 3.06 -7.51
CA ILE A 134 -15.80 1.87 -6.92
C ILE A 134 -16.66 1.30 -5.79
N ALA A 135 -17.20 2.15 -4.92
CA ALA A 135 -18.09 1.72 -3.85
C ALA A 135 -19.38 1.07 -4.40
N ASP A 136 -19.95 1.59 -5.49
CA ASP A 136 -21.10 0.98 -6.17
C ASP A 136 -20.76 -0.40 -6.76
N LEU A 137 -19.61 -0.53 -7.41
CA LEU A 137 -19.12 -1.81 -7.94
C LEU A 137 -18.94 -2.86 -6.85
N ALA A 138 -18.54 -2.43 -5.64
CA ALA A 138 -18.36 -3.30 -4.48
C ALA A 138 -19.64 -3.53 -3.67
N GLY A 139 -20.78 -2.91 -4.03
CA GLY A 139 -22.03 -3.01 -3.26
C GLY A 139 -22.00 -2.28 -1.90
N ASN A 140 -21.09 -1.32 -1.71
CA ASN A 140 -20.93 -0.59 -0.45
C ASN A 140 -21.76 0.70 -0.47
N ALA A 141 -22.83 0.77 0.33
CA ALA A 141 -23.66 1.99 0.42
C ALA A 141 -22.89 3.17 1.03
N GLU A 142 -22.17 2.95 2.12
CA GLU A 142 -21.41 3.97 2.84
C GLU A 142 -19.93 3.97 2.46
N VAL A 143 -19.34 5.17 2.36
CA VAL A 143 -17.91 5.36 2.09
C VAL A 143 -17.23 5.84 3.36
N ILE A 144 -16.14 5.17 3.74
CA ILE A 144 -15.39 5.45 4.96
C ILE A 144 -14.00 5.97 4.59
N LEU A 145 -13.56 7.05 5.23
CA LEU A 145 -12.17 7.50 5.13
C LEU A 145 -11.27 6.59 5.98
N PRO A 146 -10.16 6.06 5.42
CA PRO A 146 -9.32 5.09 6.12
C PRO A 146 -8.43 5.76 7.18
N VAL A 147 -7.98 4.99 8.16
CA VAL A 147 -6.83 5.40 8.99
C VAL A 147 -5.56 5.23 8.15
N PRO A 148 -4.77 6.29 7.92
CA PRO A 148 -3.53 6.16 7.17
C PRO A 148 -2.47 5.42 8.00
N ALA A 149 -1.75 4.49 7.37
CA ALA A 149 -0.57 3.84 7.94
C ALA A 149 0.67 4.40 7.26
N PHE A 150 1.34 5.34 7.92
CA PHE A 150 2.51 6.00 7.35
C PHE A 150 3.75 5.18 7.62
N ASN A 151 4.43 4.72 6.56
CA ASN A 151 5.75 4.14 6.69
C ASN A 151 6.76 5.23 7.10
N VAL A 152 7.49 5.00 8.21
CA VAL A 152 8.42 5.99 8.76
C VAL A 152 9.84 5.48 8.93
N ILE A 153 10.04 4.16 9.04
CA ILE A 153 11.36 3.54 9.13
C ILE A 153 11.39 2.27 8.28
N ASN A 154 12.39 2.20 7.41
CA ASN A 154 12.62 1.09 6.51
C ASN A 154 13.70 0.14 7.04
N GLY A 155 13.52 -1.14 6.75
CA GLY A 155 14.48 -2.21 6.93
C GLY A 155 14.27 -3.29 5.85
N GLY A 156 14.83 -4.47 6.08
CA GLY A 156 14.69 -5.62 5.18
C GLY A 156 15.18 -5.30 3.76
N SER A 157 14.47 -5.77 2.75
CA SER A 157 14.83 -5.54 1.34
C SER A 157 14.68 -4.07 0.91
N HIS A 158 14.03 -3.22 1.70
CA HIS A 158 13.79 -1.81 1.39
C HIS A 158 14.87 -0.88 1.97
N ALA A 159 15.90 -1.41 2.65
CA ALA A 159 17.01 -0.61 3.15
C ALA A 159 18.32 -1.43 3.26
N GLY A 160 19.46 -0.80 2.96
CA GLY A 160 20.80 -1.39 3.14
C GLY A 160 21.27 -1.46 4.60
N ASN A 161 20.35 -1.55 5.57
CA ASN A 161 20.67 -1.57 7.00
C ASN A 161 20.51 -2.98 7.60
N LYS A 162 20.83 -3.12 8.90
CA LYS A 162 20.77 -4.42 9.61
C LYS A 162 19.37 -4.74 10.18
N LEU A 163 18.34 -3.95 9.87
CA LEU A 163 17.01 -4.12 10.44
C LEU A 163 16.27 -5.21 9.66
N ALA A 164 15.95 -6.34 10.31
CA ALA A 164 15.30 -7.45 9.61
C ALA A 164 13.83 -7.18 9.24
N MET A 165 13.13 -6.34 10.00
CA MET A 165 11.75 -5.95 9.73
C MET A 165 11.70 -4.93 8.59
N GLN A 166 10.79 -5.13 7.64
CA GLN A 166 10.74 -4.35 6.41
C GLN A 166 10.26 -2.91 6.66
N GLU A 167 9.17 -2.77 7.43
CA GLU A 167 8.51 -1.47 7.62
C GLU A 167 8.04 -1.31 9.07
N PHE A 168 8.24 -0.10 9.58
CA PHE A 168 7.62 0.39 10.81
C PHE A 168 6.71 1.55 10.46
N MET A 169 5.42 1.37 10.74
CA MET A 169 4.41 2.35 10.40
C MET A 169 3.81 3.01 11.63
N ILE A 170 3.39 4.26 11.51
CA ILE A 170 2.57 4.97 12.50
C ILE A 170 1.13 5.11 11.98
N LEU A 171 0.16 4.89 12.88
CA LEU A 171 -1.26 4.95 12.58
C LEU A 171 -1.94 5.89 13.59
N PRO A 172 -2.40 7.09 13.17
CA PRO A 172 -3.05 8.06 14.05
C PRO A 172 -4.53 7.69 14.30
N VAL A 173 -4.77 6.57 14.99
CA VAL A 173 -6.11 6.02 15.24
C VAL A 173 -7.00 6.93 16.11
N GLY A 174 -6.42 7.88 16.84
CA GLY A 174 -7.16 8.86 17.65
C GLY A 174 -7.47 10.20 16.96
N ALA A 175 -7.24 10.32 15.65
CA ALA A 175 -7.58 11.51 14.88
C ALA A 175 -9.10 11.59 14.62
N ALA A 176 -9.68 12.79 14.68
CA ALA A 176 -11.10 13.03 14.45
C ALA A 176 -11.47 13.11 12.96
N SER A 177 -10.49 13.24 12.07
CA SER A 177 -10.67 13.26 10.62
C SER A 177 -9.42 12.80 9.89
N PHE A 178 -9.55 12.42 8.62
CA PHE A 178 -8.40 12.10 7.77
C PHE A 178 -7.42 13.29 7.66
N ARG A 179 -7.93 14.53 7.58
CA ARG A 179 -7.09 15.73 7.55
C ARG A 179 -6.25 15.88 8.82
N GLU A 180 -6.83 15.62 9.99
CA GLU A 180 -6.10 15.64 11.24
C GLU A 180 -5.09 14.48 11.32
N ALA A 181 -5.46 13.29 10.83
CA ALA A 181 -4.57 12.13 10.74
C ALA A 181 -3.32 12.44 9.90
N MET A 182 -3.49 13.11 8.74
CA MET A 182 -2.38 13.56 7.90
C MET A 182 -1.46 14.56 8.63
N ARG A 183 -2.03 15.54 9.33
CA ARG A 183 -1.25 16.52 10.12
C ARG A 183 -0.42 15.81 11.19
N ILE A 184 -1.04 14.92 11.97
CA ILE A 184 -0.36 14.16 13.03
C ILE A 184 0.78 13.31 12.42
N GLY A 185 0.51 12.60 11.33
CA GLY A 185 1.51 11.79 10.64
C GLY A 185 2.72 12.62 10.17
N ALA A 186 2.47 13.77 9.53
CA ALA A 186 3.52 14.66 9.03
C ALA A 186 4.36 15.28 10.16
N GLU A 187 3.72 15.79 11.21
CA GLU A 187 4.43 16.34 12.38
C GLU A 187 5.31 15.28 13.05
N VAL A 188 4.80 14.05 13.22
CA VAL A 188 5.58 12.93 13.77
C VAL A 188 6.75 12.57 12.85
N TYR A 189 6.55 12.52 11.54
CA TYR A 189 7.62 12.24 10.58
C TYR A 189 8.75 13.28 10.61
N HIS A 190 8.42 14.58 10.66
CA HIS A 190 9.44 15.64 10.74
C HIS A 190 10.17 15.66 12.08
N ASN A 191 9.48 15.40 13.19
CA ASN A 191 10.15 15.25 14.48
C ASN A 191 11.06 14.00 14.49
N LEU A 192 10.62 12.88 13.90
CA LEU A 192 11.44 11.68 13.77
C LEU A 192 12.72 11.98 12.99
N LYS A 193 12.62 12.75 11.89
CA LYS A 193 13.77 13.19 11.11
C LYS A 193 14.81 13.90 11.96
N ASN A 194 14.38 14.84 12.81
CA ASN A 194 15.27 15.59 13.68
C ASN A 194 15.97 14.68 14.70
N VAL A 195 15.23 13.78 15.35
CA VAL A 195 15.81 12.81 16.30
C VAL A 195 16.82 11.89 15.60
N ILE A 196 16.52 11.43 14.38
CA ILE A 196 17.45 10.62 13.58
C ILE A 196 18.70 11.42 13.23
N LYS A 197 18.55 12.68 12.80
CA LYS A 197 19.65 13.57 12.45
C LYS A 197 20.60 13.81 13.62
N GLU A 198 20.04 14.12 14.79
CA GLU A 198 20.81 14.38 16.01
C GLU A 198 21.59 13.15 16.46
N LYS A 199 21.00 11.96 16.32
CA LYS A 199 21.59 10.74 16.86
C LYS A 199 22.52 10.00 15.91
N TYR A 200 22.19 9.98 14.62
CA TYR A 200 22.87 9.17 13.60
C TYR A 200 23.51 10.01 12.50
N GLY A 201 23.40 11.34 12.58
CA GLY A 201 23.92 12.27 11.59
C GLY A 201 22.94 12.54 10.45
N LYS A 202 23.29 13.53 9.62
CA LYS A 202 22.47 14.02 8.51
C LYS A 202 22.17 12.93 7.47
N ASP A 203 23.13 12.07 7.18
CA ASP A 203 23.01 11.05 6.12
C ASP A 203 21.97 9.98 6.46
N ALA A 204 21.73 9.73 7.75
CA ALA A 204 20.68 8.82 8.22
C ALA A 204 19.25 9.35 7.98
N THR A 205 19.11 10.61 7.55
CA THR A 205 17.80 11.20 7.19
C THR A 205 17.45 11.07 5.71
N ASN A 206 18.29 10.38 4.93
CA ASN A 206 17.93 9.93 3.59
C ASN A 206 16.77 8.93 3.67
N VAL A 207 15.94 8.93 2.64
CA VAL A 207 14.71 8.13 2.58
C VAL A 207 14.88 6.94 1.64
N GLY A 208 14.21 5.83 1.94
CA GLY A 208 14.09 4.69 1.02
C GLY A 208 12.94 4.88 0.01
N ASP A 209 12.65 3.82 -0.75
CA ASP A 209 11.67 3.82 -1.85
C ASP A 209 10.29 4.37 -1.48
N GLU A 210 9.85 4.17 -0.23
CA GLU A 210 8.53 4.58 0.27
C GLU A 210 8.57 5.84 1.17
N GLY A 211 9.69 6.56 1.21
CA GLY A 211 9.81 7.80 1.98
C GLY A 211 10.16 7.64 3.46
N GLY A 212 10.15 6.43 4.01
CA GLY A 212 10.64 6.11 5.36
C GLY A 212 12.17 6.26 5.50
N PHE A 213 12.66 6.51 6.72
CA PHE A 213 14.10 6.66 6.98
C PHE A 213 14.81 5.30 7.09
N ALA A 214 16.04 5.21 6.59
CA ALA A 214 16.86 4.00 6.70
C ALA A 214 17.93 4.16 7.80
N THR A 215 17.59 3.86 9.05
CA THR A 215 18.53 4.05 10.17
C THR A 215 19.57 2.92 10.29
N PRO A 216 20.83 3.19 10.68
CA PRO A 216 21.88 2.16 10.74
C PRO A 216 21.68 1.08 11.83
N SER A 217 20.90 1.33 12.87
CA SER A 217 20.87 0.46 14.06
C SER A 217 19.96 -0.77 13.89
N GLY A 218 20.57 -1.95 13.77
CA GLY A 218 19.92 -3.27 13.64
C GLY A 218 19.32 -3.86 14.93
N LYS A 219 18.92 -3.07 15.93
CA LYS A 219 18.25 -3.58 17.13
C LYS A 219 16.78 -3.10 17.18
N PRO A 220 15.79 -4.01 17.04
CA PRO A 220 14.37 -3.66 17.18
C PRO A 220 14.05 -3.04 18.56
N ALA A 221 14.78 -3.44 19.60
CA ALA A 221 14.63 -2.95 20.96
C ALA A 221 14.95 -1.45 21.11
N THR A 222 15.88 -0.91 20.33
CA THR A 222 16.13 0.54 20.33
C THR A 222 14.92 1.28 19.76
N LEU A 223 14.33 0.88 18.64
CA LEU A 223 13.16 1.56 18.06
C LEU A 223 11.90 1.49 18.94
N THR A 224 11.71 0.40 19.69
CA THR A 224 10.60 0.30 20.66
C THR A 224 10.76 1.29 21.82
N ARG A 225 12.01 1.51 22.28
CA ARG A 225 12.33 2.52 23.30
C ARG A 225 12.17 3.95 22.79
N TRP A 226 12.12 4.16 21.47
CA TRP A 226 11.85 5.48 20.90
C TRP A 226 10.38 5.86 21.04
N SER A 227 9.44 4.91 21.00
CA SER A 227 8.05 5.23 21.38
C SER A 227 7.91 5.80 22.80
N LEU A 228 8.87 5.51 23.70
CA LEU A 228 8.88 5.93 25.10
C LEU A 228 9.60 7.27 25.34
N ALA A 229 10.66 7.59 24.57
CA ALA A 229 11.42 8.85 24.73
C ALA A 229 10.68 10.09 24.20
N TRP A 230 9.57 9.89 23.50
CA TRP A 230 8.79 10.94 22.83
C TRP A 230 7.82 11.69 23.77
N THR A 231 7.75 11.28 25.04
CA THR A 231 6.94 11.94 26.07
C THR A 231 7.68 13.01 26.86
N TRP A 232 9.00 13.15 26.71
CA TRP A 232 9.82 13.90 27.68
C TRP A 232 10.16 15.37 27.34
N PRO A 233 10.34 15.85 26.09
CA PRO A 233 10.75 17.25 25.89
C PRO A 233 9.62 18.29 25.93
N LEU A 234 8.39 17.92 26.27
CA LEU A 234 7.26 18.87 26.43
C LEU A 234 6.77 18.99 27.89
N LEU A 235 7.42 18.31 28.85
CA LEU A 235 7.03 18.28 30.26
C LEU A 235 8.04 18.96 31.21
N SER A 236 8.97 19.78 30.72
CA SER A 236 9.91 20.48 31.61
C SER A 236 9.37 21.74 32.30
N SER A 237 8.10 22.13 32.07
CA SER A 237 7.54 23.34 32.71
C SER A 237 6.45 23.11 33.76
N SER A 238 5.99 21.88 34.04
CA SER A 238 5.06 21.68 35.17
C SER A 238 4.98 20.23 35.67
N GLY A 239 5.53 20.00 36.87
CA GLY A 239 5.02 19.03 37.86
C GLY A 239 5.26 17.53 37.60
N ARG A 240 5.85 16.85 38.59
CA ARG A 240 5.95 15.38 38.66
C ARG A 240 4.58 14.73 38.52
N ALA A 241 4.41 13.86 37.54
CA ALA A 241 3.35 12.85 37.51
C ALA A 241 3.98 11.46 37.57
N SER A 242 3.60 10.66 38.57
CA SER A 242 3.99 9.26 38.71
C SER A 242 3.18 8.37 37.77
N THR A 243 3.84 7.58 36.94
CA THR A 243 3.20 6.59 36.05
C THR A 243 3.14 5.23 36.75
N THR A 244 1.96 4.76 37.13
CA THR A 244 1.73 3.36 37.55
C THR A 244 1.52 2.48 36.32
N TRP A 245 2.24 1.35 36.29
CA TRP A 245 2.18 0.35 35.23
C TRP A 245 1.25 -0.80 35.63
N THR A 246 0.43 -1.28 34.70
CA THR A 246 -0.20 -2.60 34.80
C THR A 246 0.17 -3.43 33.58
N SER A 247 1.13 -4.35 33.76
CA SER A 247 1.31 -5.49 32.87
C SER A 247 0.39 -6.61 33.35
N SER A 248 -0.64 -6.95 32.59
CA SER A 248 -1.38 -8.20 32.84
C SER A 248 -0.78 -9.30 31.96
N PRO A 249 -0.24 -10.40 32.52
CA PRO A 249 0.04 -11.60 31.75
C PRO A 249 -1.28 -12.25 31.28
N PRO A 250 -1.28 -13.00 30.17
CA PRO A 250 -2.49 -13.68 29.71
C PRO A 250 -2.87 -14.78 30.70
N THR A 251 -4.00 -14.61 31.39
CA THR A 251 -4.66 -15.68 32.14
C THR A 251 -5.55 -16.47 31.20
N THR A 252 -5.26 -17.75 31.00
CA THR A 252 -6.15 -18.74 30.38
C THR A 252 -7.14 -19.25 31.43
N PRO A 253 -8.46 -19.10 31.27
CA PRO A 253 -9.41 -19.86 32.06
C PRO A 253 -9.62 -21.25 31.42
N ALA A 254 -9.56 -22.29 32.24
CA ALA A 254 -9.93 -23.64 31.86
C ALA A 254 -11.45 -23.80 31.69
N GLY A 255 -11.85 -24.42 30.57
CA GLY A 255 -13.04 -25.26 30.40
C GLY A 255 -14.45 -24.69 30.70
N THR A 256 -15.29 -24.56 29.67
CA THR A 256 -16.49 -25.41 29.45
C THR A 256 -17.16 -25.07 28.12
N SER A 257 -17.87 -26.04 27.59
CA SER A 257 -18.28 -26.22 26.20
C SER A 257 -19.44 -25.32 25.73
N ARG A 258 -19.36 -24.88 24.46
CA ARG A 258 -20.41 -25.02 23.44
C ARG A 258 -19.85 -24.65 22.06
N ARG A 259 -19.73 -25.65 21.19
CA ARG A 259 -19.37 -25.48 19.77
C ARG A 259 -20.57 -24.91 19.01
N THR A 260 -20.37 -23.78 18.35
CA THR A 260 -21.05 -23.47 17.08
C THR A 260 -19.96 -23.12 16.08
N SER A 261 -19.85 -23.95 15.05
CA SER A 261 -18.80 -23.97 14.03
C SER A 261 -18.96 -22.88 12.99
N TRP A 262 -17.87 -22.16 12.69
CA TRP A 262 -17.59 -21.51 11.41
C TRP A 262 -16.19 -21.93 10.96
N PRO A 263 -15.96 -22.26 9.67
CA PRO A 263 -14.70 -22.84 9.23
C PRO A 263 -13.60 -21.77 9.13
N ALA A 264 -12.50 -22.00 9.82
CA ALA A 264 -11.28 -21.22 9.71
C ALA A 264 -10.46 -21.67 8.50
N CYS A 265 -10.17 -20.75 7.57
CA CYS A 265 -9.04 -20.87 6.67
C CYS A 265 -7.77 -20.64 7.47
N THR A 266 -7.03 -21.70 7.76
CA THR A 266 -5.70 -21.65 8.37
C THR A 266 -4.67 -21.18 7.35
N SER A 267 -4.10 -19.99 7.54
CA SER A 267 -2.84 -19.54 6.94
C SER A 267 -1.81 -19.27 8.06
N PRO A 268 -0.50 -19.38 7.80
CA PRO A 268 0.51 -19.35 8.85
C PRO A 268 0.60 -17.98 9.53
N SER A 269 0.71 -18.01 10.85
CA SER A 269 0.70 -16.85 11.74
C SER A 269 1.75 -15.79 11.38
N SER A 270 1.32 -14.60 10.98
CA SER A 270 2.14 -13.40 11.10
C SER A 270 2.11 -12.91 12.56
N ARG A 271 3.25 -12.90 13.25
CA ARG A 271 3.34 -12.28 14.59
C ARG A 271 3.29 -10.76 14.44
N THR A 272 2.10 -10.19 14.58
CA THR A 272 1.92 -8.74 14.68
C THR A 272 2.05 -8.32 16.15
N THR A 273 3.11 -7.59 16.50
CA THR A 273 3.20 -6.91 17.81
C THR A 273 2.72 -5.47 17.66
N GLN A 274 1.70 -5.08 18.44
CA GLN A 274 1.19 -3.70 18.50
C GLN A 274 1.72 -2.99 19.75
N VAL A 275 2.18 -1.75 19.57
CA VAL A 275 2.55 -0.85 20.68
C VAL A 275 1.77 0.46 20.51
N SER A 276 1.17 0.97 21.58
CA SER A 276 0.39 2.21 21.60
C SER A 276 1.04 3.28 22.46
N ALA A 277 1.13 4.50 21.96
CA ALA A 277 1.52 5.68 22.73
C ALA A 277 0.37 6.70 22.75
N ARG A 278 0.19 7.43 23.86
CA ARG A 278 -0.78 8.53 24.03
C ARG A 278 -0.05 9.87 24.06
N TRP A 279 -0.55 10.85 23.31
CA TRP A 279 0.08 12.17 23.21
C TRP A 279 -0.79 13.28 23.80
N PRO A 280 -0.37 14.05 24.82
CA PRO A 280 -1.21 15.12 25.38
C PRO A 280 -1.56 16.19 24.33
N ARG A 281 -2.83 16.62 24.30
CA ARG A 281 -3.26 17.83 23.54
C ARG A 281 -3.08 19.07 24.42
N ALA A 282 -2.80 20.22 23.80
CA ALA A 282 -2.95 21.51 24.48
C ALA A 282 -4.37 21.62 25.07
N GLY A 283 -4.49 21.96 26.36
CA GLY A 283 -5.79 22.12 27.04
C GLY A 283 -6.37 20.89 27.73
N GLY A 284 -5.57 19.89 28.11
CA GLY A 284 -5.99 18.86 29.09
C GLY A 284 -6.96 17.78 28.58
N ARG A 285 -7.22 17.68 27.27
CA ARG A 285 -8.04 16.61 26.69
C ARG A 285 -7.24 15.31 26.54
N PRO A 286 -7.88 14.12 26.67
CA PRO A 286 -7.21 12.85 26.47
C PRO A 286 -6.51 12.80 25.10
N GLY A 287 -5.25 12.37 25.15
CA GLY A 287 -4.33 12.44 24.03
C GLY A 287 -4.67 11.57 22.83
N SER A 288 -4.25 12.00 21.64
CA SER A 288 -4.36 11.20 20.41
C SER A 288 -3.58 9.90 20.56
N VAL A 289 -4.17 8.76 20.20
CA VAL A 289 -3.52 7.45 20.22
C VAL A 289 -2.84 7.21 18.87
N ILE A 290 -1.53 6.96 18.88
CA ILE A 290 -0.79 6.48 17.72
C ILE A 290 -0.43 5.01 17.98
N ARG A 291 -0.79 4.14 17.03
CA ARG A 291 -0.34 2.74 17.04
C ARG A 291 0.84 2.56 16.11
N VAL A 292 1.84 1.82 16.56
CA VAL A 292 2.97 1.39 15.72
C VAL A 292 2.74 -0.06 15.30
N ARG A 293 2.79 -0.32 13.99
CA ARG A 293 2.70 -1.67 13.42
C ARG A 293 4.04 -2.09 12.82
N ARG A 294 4.36 -3.37 12.95
CA ARG A 294 5.53 -4.03 12.35
C ARG A 294 5.05 -5.01 11.28
N ALA A 295 5.66 -4.97 10.10
CA ALA A 295 5.47 -5.96 9.06
C ALA A 295 6.75 -6.78 8.86
N SER A 296 6.62 -8.10 8.74
CA SER A 296 7.72 -9.03 8.41
C SER A 296 7.37 -9.79 7.14
N SER A 297 8.28 -9.81 6.15
CA SER A 297 8.16 -10.69 4.98
C SER A 297 8.67 -12.10 5.34
N SER A 298 7.86 -13.14 5.16
CA SER A 298 8.35 -14.52 5.14
C SER A 298 9.00 -14.79 3.78
N ARG A 299 10.32 -14.91 3.71
CA ARG A 299 10.97 -15.54 2.56
C ARG A 299 10.76 -17.04 2.69
N GLY A 300 10.10 -17.67 1.71
CA GLY A 300 10.25 -19.11 1.50
C GLY A 300 11.67 -19.35 1.00
N GLU A 301 12.41 -20.26 1.62
CA GLU A 301 13.69 -20.72 1.09
C GLU A 301 13.47 -21.36 -0.28
N PRO A 302 14.37 -21.15 -1.26
CA PRO A 302 14.34 -21.93 -2.48
C PRO A 302 14.68 -23.38 -2.14
N GLN A 303 13.73 -24.30 -2.34
CA GLN A 303 14.09 -25.71 -2.46
C GLN A 303 14.87 -25.86 -3.78
N LEU A 304 16.09 -26.37 -3.65
CA LEU A 304 16.96 -26.82 -4.74
C LEU A 304 16.27 -27.86 -5.63
#